data_AF-A0A1Y4CF81-F1
#
_entry.id   AF-A0A1Y4CF81-F1
#
_cell.length_a   1.000
_cell.length_b   1.000
_cell.length_c   1.000
_cell.angle_alpha   90.00
_cell.angle_beta   90.00
_cell.angle_gamma   90.00
#
_symmetry.space_group_name_H-M   'P 1'
#
loop_
_entity.id
_entity.type
_entity.pdbx_description
1 polymer ?
#
loop_
_entity_poly.entity_id
_entity_poly.type
_entity_poly.pdbx_seq_one_letter_code
_entity_poly.pdbx_strand_id
1 'polypeptide(L)'
;MKRSVIFTALSVLSSILCGISLFAQTGFDSAGQFEGYDFSTFTINGLEVGGPEYTEQDIIRAFGQPDSVELGEFGYTYIMLKEASSTPKNYIPTGGIYAAEIILHTKPKGAIYVVGIFDEKYTVNNFINVGDSMSKIYEMDGDFKEVHYKEGDSSIYWRPTGWENIEFFNCPQFMIDKNGTIIGISLWSY
;
A
#
# COMPACT_ATOMS: atom_id res chain seq x y z
N MET A 1 40.69 -69.48 -10.92
CA MET A 1 39.51 -70.29 -10.55
C MET A 1 38.36 -69.34 -10.24
N LYS A 2 37.30 -69.36 -11.08
CA LYS A 2 35.93 -68.78 -10.91
C LYS A 2 35.81 -67.27 -10.63
N ARG A 3 34.82 -66.52 -11.12
CA ARG A 3 33.90 -66.46 -12.26
C ARG A 3 33.13 -65.14 -12.02
N SER A 4 32.85 -64.36 -13.07
CA SER A 4 32.01 -63.16 -13.05
C SER A 4 30.67 -63.36 -12.33
N VAL A 5 30.15 -62.32 -11.69
CA VAL A 5 28.71 -61.97 -11.78
C VAL A 5 28.57 -60.45 -11.79
N ILE A 6 28.07 -59.96 -12.92
CA ILE A 6 27.52 -58.62 -13.15
C ILE A 6 26.14 -58.60 -12.49
N PHE A 7 25.83 -57.59 -11.67
CA PHE A 7 24.44 -57.27 -11.30
C PHE A 7 24.05 -55.93 -11.90
N THR A 8 23.40 -56.04 -13.06
CA THR A 8 22.57 -55.00 -13.67
C THR A 8 21.26 -54.96 -12.89
N ALA A 9 20.94 -53.84 -12.23
CA ALA A 9 19.58 -53.56 -11.78
C ALA A 9 18.93 -52.58 -12.77
N LEU A 10 18.28 -53.18 -13.75
CA LEU A 10 17.32 -52.55 -14.65
C LEU A 10 15.98 -52.51 -13.87
N SER A 11 15.46 -51.33 -13.53
CA SER A 11 14.03 -51.19 -13.25
C SER A 11 13.45 -50.13 -14.19
N VAL A 12 12.64 -50.64 -15.09
CA VAL A 12 11.97 -49.99 -16.20
C VAL A 12 10.61 -49.45 -15.74
N LEU A 13 10.34 -48.20 -16.15
CA LEU A 13 9.04 -47.57 -16.42
C LEU A 13 7.91 -47.63 -15.38
N SER A 14 7.55 -46.44 -14.88
CA SER A 14 6.16 -45.98 -14.97
C SER A 14 6.17 -44.57 -15.56
N SER A 15 5.58 -44.45 -16.74
CA SER A 15 5.55 -43.26 -17.60
C SER A 15 4.14 -42.66 -17.62
N ILE A 16 4.01 -41.39 -17.21
CA ILE A 16 2.95 -40.43 -17.57
C ILE A 16 3.72 -39.09 -17.57
N LEU A 17 4.06 -38.38 -18.67
CA LEU A 17 3.39 -38.06 -19.93
C LEU A 17 2.10 -37.23 -19.75
N CYS A 18 2.29 -35.97 -19.36
CA CYS A 18 1.42 -34.81 -19.63
C CYS A 18 2.13 -33.57 -19.04
N GLY A 19 2.57 -32.54 -19.75
CA GLY A 19 2.55 -32.21 -21.17
C GLY A 19 3.39 -30.95 -21.31
N ILE A 20 4.31 -30.94 -22.26
CA ILE A 20 4.93 -29.71 -22.75
C ILE A 20 3.82 -29.01 -23.54
N SER A 21 3.39 -27.83 -23.10
CA SER A 21 2.69 -26.88 -23.98
C SER A 21 3.51 -25.62 -24.07
N LEU A 22 4.30 -25.57 -25.13
CA LEU A 22 4.86 -24.37 -25.72
C LEU A 22 3.81 -23.80 -26.69
N PHE A 23 3.73 -22.47 -26.73
CA PHE A 23 2.96 -21.58 -27.62
C PHE A 23 1.53 -21.18 -27.20
N ALA A 24 1.45 -19.95 -26.68
CA ALA A 24 0.69 -18.90 -27.37
C ALA A 24 1.39 -17.55 -27.13
N GLN A 25 2.22 -17.14 -28.08
CA GLN A 25 2.64 -15.76 -28.25
C GLN A 25 1.78 -15.19 -29.38
N THR A 26 0.77 -14.39 -29.07
CA THR A 26 0.25 -13.28 -29.89
C THR A 26 -0.78 -12.49 -29.06
N GLY A 27 -0.49 -11.21 -28.79
CA GLY A 27 -1.47 -10.24 -28.28
C GLY A 27 -0.83 -9.24 -27.33
N PHE A 28 -0.57 -8.03 -27.83
CA PHE A 28 0.02 -6.89 -27.11
C PHE A 28 -0.99 -6.27 -26.11
N ASP A 29 -0.43 -5.51 -25.14
CA ASP A 29 -1.04 -4.60 -24.14
C ASP A 29 -1.48 -5.29 -22.83
N SER A 30 -1.07 -4.91 -21.61
CA SER A 30 -0.47 -3.68 -21.08
C SER A 30 0.17 -3.98 -19.69
N ALA A 31 1.26 -3.26 -19.38
CA ALA A 31 1.92 -3.10 -18.06
C ALA A 31 2.54 -4.36 -17.40
N GLY A 32 3.83 -4.26 -17.06
CA GLY A 32 4.57 -5.31 -16.37
C GLY A 32 3.93 -5.64 -15.04
N GLN A 33 3.51 -6.89 -14.89
CA GLN A 33 3.08 -7.44 -13.61
C GLN A 33 4.27 -7.37 -12.66
N PHE A 34 4.23 -6.45 -11.69
CA PHE A 34 5.25 -6.29 -10.66
C PHE A 34 5.27 -7.52 -9.75
N GLU A 35 6.07 -8.53 -10.10
CA GLU A 35 6.35 -9.68 -9.24
C GLU A 35 6.98 -9.19 -7.92
N GLY A 36 6.17 -8.84 -6.92
CA GLY A 36 6.64 -8.43 -5.60
C GLY A 36 5.74 -7.50 -4.80
N TYR A 37 4.78 -6.81 -5.41
CA TYR A 37 3.87 -5.90 -4.70
C TYR A 37 2.44 -6.46 -4.63
N ASP A 38 1.79 -6.21 -3.49
CA ASP A 38 0.38 -6.56 -3.26
C ASP A 38 -0.46 -5.27 -3.24
N PHE A 39 -1.37 -5.15 -4.20
CA PHE A 39 -2.29 -4.03 -4.34
C PHE A 39 -3.74 -4.40 -4.03
N SER A 40 -3.98 -5.57 -3.43
CA SER A 40 -5.33 -6.01 -3.03
C SER A 40 -5.89 -5.28 -1.80
N THR A 41 -5.02 -4.61 -1.04
CA THR A 41 -5.37 -3.83 0.15
C THR A 41 -4.60 -2.52 0.17
N PHE A 42 -4.95 -1.60 1.07
CA PHE A 42 -4.17 -0.39 1.33
C PHE A 42 -3.29 -0.60 2.55
N THR A 43 -1.97 -0.50 2.37
CA THR A 43 -1.01 -0.68 3.47
C THR A 43 -0.08 0.53 3.58
N ILE A 44 0.39 0.83 4.79
CA ILE A 44 1.38 1.87 5.05
C ILE A 44 2.44 1.31 5.96
N ASN A 45 3.70 1.35 5.50
CA ASN A 45 4.83 0.68 6.15
C ASN A 45 4.53 -0.80 6.48
N GLY A 46 3.77 -1.46 5.60
CA GLY A 46 3.36 -2.86 5.76
C GLY A 46 2.18 -3.10 6.71
N LEU A 47 1.60 -2.07 7.34
CA LEU A 47 0.38 -2.20 8.14
C LEU A 47 -0.85 -1.95 7.27
N GLU A 48 -1.78 -2.91 7.25
CA GLU A 48 -3.05 -2.81 6.53
C GLU A 48 -4.01 -1.83 7.21
N VAL A 49 -4.52 -0.86 6.45
CA VAL A 49 -5.52 0.11 6.90
C VAL A 49 -6.91 -0.48 6.79
N GLY A 50 -7.73 -0.33 7.83
CA GLY A 50 -9.00 -1.05 7.98
C GLY A 50 -8.85 -2.55 8.26
N GLY A 51 -7.61 -3.04 8.44
CA GLY A 51 -7.29 -4.45 8.70
C GLY A 51 -7.37 -4.84 10.18
N PRO A 52 -6.40 -5.61 10.71
CA PRO A 52 -6.44 -6.11 12.08
C PRO A 52 -6.28 -4.99 13.12
N GLU A 53 -6.54 -5.32 14.39
CA GLU A 53 -6.29 -4.40 15.50
C GLU A 53 -4.80 -4.27 15.82
N TYR A 54 -4.30 -3.04 15.84
CA TYR A 54 -2.92 -2.72 16.21
C TYR A 54 -2.86 -2.05 17.57
N THR A 55 -1.79 -2.33 18.31
CA THR A 55 -1.43 -1.58 19.51
C THR A 55 -0.59 -0.36 19.15
N GLU A 56 -0.48 0.61 20.06
CA GLU A 56 0.46 1.73 19.93
C GLU A 56 1.89 1.25 19.64
N GLN A 57 2.32 0.13 20.24
CA GLN A 57 3.66 -0.43 20.03
C GLN A 57 3.86 -0.97 18.61
N ASP A 58 2.80 -1.48 17.97
CA ASP A 58 2.88 -1.92 16.58
C ASP A 58 3.06 -0.72 15.65
N ILE A 59 2.35 0.38 15.94
CA ILE A 59 2.52 1.66 15.23
C ILE A 59 3.93 2.22 15.45
N ILE A 60 4.46 2.22 16.68
CA ILE A 60 5.82 2.68 16.98
C ILE A 60 6.87 1.88 16.21
N ARG A 61 6.70 0.56 16.06
CA ARG A 61 7.64 -0.27 15.28
C ARG A 61 7.62 0.07 13.79
N ALA A 62 6.46 0.41 13.25
CA ALA A 62 6.31 0.72 11.82
C ALA A 62 6.68 2.17 11.47
N PHE A 63 6.40 3.14 12.35
CA PHE A 63 6.52 4.58 12.06
C PHE A 63 7.60 5.30 12.87
N GLY A 64 8.11 4.66 13.93
CA GLY A 64 8.99 5.28 14.91
C GLY A 64 8.21 5.89 16.08
N GLN A 65 8.95 6.49 17.02
CA GLN A 65 8.36 7.10 18.21
C GLN A 65 7.52 8.34 17.83
N PRO A 66 6.23 8.39 18.19
CA PRO A 66 5.40 9.57 17.93
C PRO A 66 5.73 10.72 18.87
N ASP A 67 5.46 11.95 18.40
CA ASP A 67 5.59 13.18 19.17
C ASP A 67 4.46 13.34 20.19
N SER A 68 3.25 12.92 19.82
CA SER A 68 2.11 12.87 20.73
C SER A 68 1.20 11.67 20.46
N VAL A 69 0.61 11.19 21.55
CA VAL A 69 -0.47 10.21 21.55
C VAL A 69 -1.62 10.84 22.34
N GLU A 70 -2.72 11.10 21.64
CA GLU A 70 -3.89 11.78 22.21
C GLU A 70 -5.11 10.86 22.16
N LEU A 71 -6.01 11.06 23.13
CA LEU A 71 -7.21 10.26 23.26
C LEU A 71 -8.41 11.15 22.93
N GLY A 72 -9.08 10.87 21.82
CA GLY A 72 -10.24 11.63 21.38
C GLY A 72 -11.48 11.37 22.23
N GLU A 73 -12.43 12.29 22.13
CA GLU A 73 -13.71 12.27 22.85
C GLU A 73 -14.56 11.01 22.56
N PHE A 74 -14.32 10.36 21.41
CA PHE A 74 -15.03 9.16 20.97
C PHE A 74 -14.25 7.86 21.19
N GLY A 75 -13.16 7.90 21.97
CA GLY A 75 -12.35 6.71 22.26
C GLY A 75 -11.34 6.34 21.17
N TYR A 76 -11.15 7.22 20.17
CA TYR A 76 -10.07 7.11 19.19
C TYR A 76 -8.71 7.41 19.82
N THR A 77 -7.67 6.75 19.29
CA THR A 77 -6.28 7.06 19.63
C THR A 77 -5.63 7.76 18.45
N TYR A 78 -5.20 8.99 18.65
CA TYR A 78 -4.50 9.81 17.67
C TYR A 78 -3.01 9.70 17.91
N ILE A 79 -2.26 9.33 16.88
CA ILE A 79 -0.81 9.18 16.92
C ILE A 79 -0.23 10.12 15.88
N MET A 80 0.49 11.14 16.35
CA MET A 80 1.04 12.19 15.51
C MET A 80 2.56 12.10 15.46
N LEU A 81 3.10 12.04 14.24
CA LEU A 81 4.53 12.08 13.97
C LEU A 81 4.85 13.38 13.22
N LYS A 82 5.66 14.23 13.82
CA LYS A 82 6.18 15.46 13.25
C LYS A 82 7.57 15.18 12.71
N GLU A 83 7.88 15.63 11.50
CA GLU A 83 9.27 15.70 11.04
C GLU A 83 9.69 17.11 10.66
N ALA A 84 10.99 17.34 10.82
CA ALA A 84 11.68 18.60 10.65
C ALA A 84 11.73 19.01 9.17
N SER A 85 10.65 19.64 8.71
CA SER A 85 10.60 20.62 7.62
C SER A 85 11.41 20.31 6.35
N SER A 86 10.73 19.80 5.33
CA SER A 86 11.02 20.14 3.92
C SER A 86 9.76 20.23 3.04
N THR A 87 8.58 19.83 3.53
CA THR A 87 7.33 19.84 2.76
C THR A 87 6.78 21.27 2.53
N PRO A 88 6.31 21.60 1.32
CA PRO A 88 5.74 22.91 1.01
C PRO A 88 4.53 23.24 1.89
N LYS A 89 4.50 24.48 2.40
CA LYS A 89 3.56 25.03 3.40
C LYS A 89 2.08 25.09 3.02
N ASN A 90 1.64 24.43 1.93
CA ASN A 90 0.35 24.73 1.31
C ASN A 90 -0.74 23.67 1.47
N TYR A 91 -0.49 22.58 2.20
CA TYR A 91 -1.55 21.64 2.52
C TYR A 91 -1.49 21.23 3.99
N ILE A 92 -2.38 21.80 4.80
CA ILE A 92 -2.56 21.45 6.20
C ILE A 92 -3.96 20.84 6.33
N PRO A 93 -4.11 19.51 6.43
CA PRO A 93 -5.32 18.96 6.99
C PRO A 93 -5.30 19.25 8.49
N THR A 94 -6.21 20.11 8.93
CA THR A 94 -6.85 20.13 10.26
C THR A 94 -6.01 19.98 11.55
N GLY A 95 -4.69 20.21 11.56
CA GLY A 95 -3.97 20.14 12.84
C GLY A 95 -2.49 20.50 12.93
N GLY A 96 -1.77 20.71 11.82
CA GLY A 96 -0.33 21.05 11.89
C GLY A 96 0.52 20.46 10.77
N ILE A 97 1.83 20.71 10.83
CA ILE A 97 2.84 20.12 9.94
C ILE A 97 3.22 18.77 10.54
N TYR A 98 2.65 17.68 10.03
CA TYR A 98 2.95 16.31 10.44
C TYR A 98 3.59 15.55 9.28
N ALA A 99 4.55 14.69 9.60
CA ALA A 99 5.07 13.69 8.67
C ALA A 99 4.04 12.58 8.45
N ALA A 100 3.37 12.18 9.54
CA ALA A 100 2.25 11.26 9.52
C ALA A 100 1.25 11.52 10.67
N GLU A 101 -0.02 11.25 10.39
CA GLU A 101 -1.12 11.16 11.35
C GLU A 101 -1.76 9.78 11.23
N ILE A 102 -1.94 9.07 12.34
CA ILE A 102 -2.55 7.74 12.38
C ILE A 102 -3.62 7.73 13.48
N ILE A 103 -4.83 7.31 13.13
CA ILE A 103 -5.94 7.19 14.09
C ILE A 103 -6.39 5.73 14.17
N LEU A 104 -6.44 5.19 15.39
CA LEU A 104 -6.94 3.84 15.65
C LEU A 104 -8.39 3.86 16.13
N HIS A 105 -9.23 2.99 15.58
CA HIS A 105 -10.60 2.76 16.02
C HIS A 105 -10.59 2.01 17.36
N THR A 106 -10.86 2.70 18.47
CA THR A 106 -10.89 2.21 19.89
C THR A 106 -9.56 2.11 20.65
N LYS A 107 -9.68 1.94 21.98
CA LYS A 107 -8.59 1.70 22.94
C LYS A 107 -8.66 0.26 23.50
N PRO A 108 -7.53 -0.34 23.93
CA PRO A 108 -6.14 0.14 23.83
C PRO A 108 -5.47 -0.22 22.49
N LYS A 109 -6.22 -0.86 21.60
CA LYS A 109 -5.81 -1.28 20.26
C LYS A 109 -7.01 -1.11 19.32
N GLY A 110 -6.73 -1.00 18.05
CA GLY A 110 -7.76 -0.75 17.05
C GLY A 110 -7.22 -0.90 15.64
N ALA A 111 -8.11 -1.15 14.69
CA ALA A 111 -7.75 -1.04 13.29
C ALA A 111 -7.39 0.43 12.96
N ILE A 112 -6.47 0.63 12.00
CA ILE A 112 -6.20 1.97 11.48
C ILE A 112 -7.44 2.43 10.73
N TYR A 113 -8.00 3.56 11.18
CA TYR A 113 -9.27 4.11 10.72
C TYR A 113 -9.08 5.34 9.85
N VAL A 114 -8.11 6.18 10.21
CA VAL A 114 -7.70 7.35 9.43
C VAL A 114 -6.19 7.36 9.38
N VAL A 115 -5.67 7.80 8.25
CA VAL A 115 -4.25 8.04 8.08
C VAL A 115 -4.00 9.22 7.15
N GLY A 116 -2.97 10.00 7.46
CA GLY A 116 -2.41 11.02 6.60
C GLY A 116 -0.89 10.90 6.57
N ILE A 117 -0.29 10.88 5.38
CA ILE A 117 1.15 10.73 5.14
C ILE A 117 1.61 11.89 4.27
N PHE A 118 2.64 12.61 4.73
CA PHE A 118 3.16 13.82 4.08
C PHE A 118 4.68 13.84 3.98
N ASP A 119 5.35 12.75 4.37
CA ASP A 119 6.80 12.59 4.32
C ASP A 119 7.19 11.41 3.41
N GLU A 120 8.30 11.57 2.69
CA GLU A 120 8.81 10.61 1.72
C GLU A 120 9.28 9.30 2.37
N LYS A 121 9.63 9.30 3.65
CA LYS A 121 10.16 8.10 4.32
C LYS A 121 9.11 6.99 4.52
N TYR A 122 7.83 7.32 4.47
CA TYR A 122 6.75 6.34 4.64
C TYR A 122 6.30 5.81 3.29
N THR A 123 6.06 4.51 3.22
CA THR A 123 5.77 3.83 1.95
C THR A 123 4.37 3.21 1.97
N VAL A 124 3.60 3.49 0.95
CA VAL A 124 2.28 2.91 0.67
C VAL A 124 2.45 1.68 -0.22
N ASN A 125 1.84 0.56 0.19
CA ASN A 125 1.91 -0.71 -0.55
C ASN A 125 3.34 -1.15 -0.89
N ASN A 126 4.30 -0.74 -0.07
CA ASN A 126 5.75 -0.88 -0.30
C ASN A 126 6.24 -0.33 -1.66
N PHE A 127 5.45 0.51 -2.34
CA PHE A 127 5.67 0.90 -3.73
C PHE A 127 5.64 2.42 -3.97
N ILE A 128 4.72 3.15 -3.31
CA ILE A 128 4.54 4.59 -3.48
C ILE A 128 5.02 5.35 -2.24
N ASN A 129 5.74 6.43 -2.47
CA ASN A 129 6.14 7.40 -1.45
C ASN A 129 5.60 8.79 -1.82
N VAL A 130 5.52 9.69 -0.83
CA VAL A 130 5.39 11.13 -1.12
C VAL A 130 6.63 11.58 -1.90
N GLY A 131 6.45 12.42 -2.91
CA GLY A 131 7.49 12.85 -3.85
C GLY A 131 7.55 12.02 -5.15
N ASP A 132 6.87 10.87 -5.21
CA ASP A 132 6.76 10.10 -6.45
C ASP A 132 5.88 10.79 -7.50
N SER A 133 6.05 10.40 -8.77
CA SER A 133 5.14 10.83 -9.84
C SER A 133 3.78 10.15 -9.72
N MET A 134 2.71 10.89 -10.04
CA MET A 134 1.34 10.36 -10.12
C MET A 134 1.20 9.16 -11.07
N SER A 135 2.12 8.99 -12.03
CA SER A 135 2.07 7.85 -12.96
C SER A 135 2.12 6.50 -12.23
N LYS A 136 2.85 6.42 -11.10
CA LYS A 136 2.94 5.21 -10.27
C LYS A 136 1.58 4.76 -9.73
N ILE A 137 0.64 5.68 -9.51
CA ILE A 137 -0.69 5.32 -8.98
C ILE A 137 -1.43 4.42 -9.98
N TYR A 138 -1.34 4.73 -11.27
CA TYR A 138 -1.96 3.92 -12.32
C TYR A 138 -1.27 2.57 -12.55
N GLU A 139 -0.07 2.37 -12.01
CA GLU A 139 0.64 1.08 -12.04
C GLU A 139 0.12 0.10 -10.99
N MET A 140 -0.67 0.56 -10.02
CA MET A 140 -1.21 -0.27 -8.92
C MET A 140 -2.43 -1.11 -9.30
N ASP A 141 -2.89 -1.05 -10.55
CA ASP A 141 -4.15 -1.64 -11.01
C ASP A 141 -5.38 -1.14 -10.18
N GLY A 142 -6.58 -1.63 -10.49
CA GLY A 142 -7.81 -1.25 -9.80
C GLY A 142 -8.55 -0.07 -10.44
N ASP A 143 -9.45 0.53 -9.67
CA ASP A 143 -10.29 1.63 -10.15
C ASP A 143 -9.79 2.98 -9.61
N PHE A 144 -9.96 4.01 -10.43
CA PHE A 144 -9.51 5.36 -10.10
C PHE A 144 -10.61 6.39 -10.30
N LYS A 145 -10.60 7.42 -9.46
CA LYS A 145 -11.41 8.62 -9.65
C LYS A 145 -10.56 9.86 -9.44
N GLU A 146 -10.45 10.65 -10.49
CA GLU A 146 -9.74 11.92 -10.47
C GLU A 146 -10.67 13.07 -10.05
N VAL A 147 -10.16 13.94 -9.19
CA VAL A 147 -10.82 15.17 -8.78
C VAL A 147 -9.82 16.31 -8.99
N HIS A 148 -10.17 17.26 -9.86
CA HIS A 148 -9.37 18.45 -10.09
C HIS A 148 -9.88 19.60 -9.21
N TYR A 149 -8.97 20.23 -8.48
CA TYR A 149 -9.24 21.42 -7.71
C TYR A 149 -8.82 22.68 -8.49
N LYS A 150 -9.05 23.84 -7.88
CA LYS A 150 -8.58 25.11 -8.45
C LYS A 150 -7.05 25.16 -8.38
N GLU A 151 -6.44 25.93 -9.28
CA GLU A 151 -4.99 26.23 -9.29
C GLU A 151 -4.06 25.07 -9.70
N GLY A 152 -4.60 23.99 -10.27
CA GLY A 152 -3.81 22.90 -10.86
C GLY A 152 -3.52 21.74 -9.91
N ASP A 153 -3.93 21.86 -8.65
CA ASP A 153 -3.89 20.75 -7.70
C ASP A 153 -5.02 19.76 -8.02
N SER A 154 -4.75 18.48 -7.79
CA SER A 154 -5.72 17.41 -8.01
C SER A 154 -5.60 16.33 -6.96
N SER A 155 -6.54 15.40 -6.96
CA SER A 155 -6.44 14.18 -6.19
C SER A 155 -6.91 12.99 -7.00
N ILE A 156 -6.25 11.87 -6.78
CA ILE A 156 -6.64 10.57 -7.33
C ILE A 156 -7.11 9.73 -6.16
N TYR A 157 -8.37 9.31 -6.20
CA TYR A 157 -8.86 8.26 -5.33
C TYR A 157 -8.61 6.92 -6.01
N TRP A 158 -7.92 6.01 -5.33
CA TRP A 158 -7.60 4.68 -5.84
C TRP A 158 -8.36 3.64 -5.05
N ARG A 159 -8.93 2.66 -5.73
CA ARG A 159 -9.71 1.58 -5.14
C ARG A 159 -9.14 0.24 -5.60
N PRO A 160 -8.64 -0.60 -4.68
CA PRO A 160 -8.19 -1.95 -4.99
C PRO A 160 -9.27 -2.77 -5.70
N THR A 161 -8.85 -3.71 -6.55
CA THR A 161 -9.77 -4.73 -7.10
C THR A 161 -10.45 -5.50 -5.95
N GLY A 162 -11.76 -5.72 -6.05
CA GLY A 162 -12.58 -6.33 -4.98
C GLY A 162 -13.26 -5.33 -4.03
N TRP A 163 -13.00 -4.02 -4.19
CA TRP A 163 -13.66 -2.96 -3.41
C TRP A 163 -14.79 -2.27 -4.18
N GLU A 164 -15.39 -2.91 -5.18
CA GLU A 164 -16.28 -2.25 -6.16
C GLU A 164 -17.52 -1.59 -5.53
N ASN A 165 -17.94 -2.06 -4.35
CA ASN A 165 -19.09 -1.53 -3.59
C ASN A 165 -18.72 -0.39 -2.62
N ILE A 166 -17.44 -0.03 -2.51
CA ILE A 166 -16.97 1.07 -1.67
C ILE A 166 -16.96 2.36 -2.48
N GLU A 167 -17.58 3.39 -1.92
CA GLU A 167 -17.58 4.74 -2.47
C GLU A 167 -16.15 5.32 -2.49
N PHE A 168 -15.78 6.03 -3.56
CA PHE A 168 -14.42 6.55 -3.72
C PHE A 168 -13.97 7.49 -2.60
N PHE A 169 -14.88 8.21 -1.94
CA PHE A 169 -14.50 9.08 -0.82
C PHE A 169 -14.07 8.31 0.44
N ASN A 170 -14.34 7.01 0.51
CA ASN A 170 -13.86 6.07 1.54
C ASN A 170 -12.63 5.28 1.07
N CYS A 171 -12.04 5.64 -0.06
CA CYS A 171 -10.85 4.99 -0.61
C CYS A 171 -9.59 5.85 -0.39
N PRO A 172 -8.38 5.26 -0.48
CA PRO A 172 -7.13 6.02 -0.45
C PRO A 172 -7.13 7.19 -1.43
N GLN A 173 -6.75 8.36 -0.95
CA GLN A 173 -6.59 9.60 -1.69
C GLN A 173 -5.10 9.91 -1.84
N PHE A 174 -4.67 10.12 -3.07
CA PHE A 174 -3.35 10.67 -3.41
C PHE A 174 -3.52 12.12 -3.83
N MET A 175 -2.87 13.03 -3.11
CA MET A 175 -2.89 14.46 -3.39
C MET A 175 -1.75 14.81 -4.33
N ILE A 176 -2.07 15.48 -5.43
CA ILE A 176 -1.15 15.70 -6.56
C ILE A 176 -0.99 17.20 -6.80
N ASP A 177 0.26 17.68 -6.88
CA ASP A 177 0.56 19.05 -7.25
C ASP A 177 0.42 19.29 -8.77
N LYS A 178 0.51 20.55 -9.18
CA LYS A 178 0.47 20.96 -10.60
C LYS A 178 1.51 20.29 -11.51
N ASN A 179 2.58 19.69 -10.96
CA ASN A 179 3.64 19.03 -11.72
C ASN A 179 3.39 17.51 -11.84
N GLY A 180 2.29 17.00 -11.28
CA GLY A 180 2.02 15.57 -11.24
C GLY A 180 2.83 14.83 -10.16
N THR A 181 3.26 15.53 -9.10
CA THR A 181 3.99 14.95 -7.97
C THR A 181 3.03 14.67 -6.82
N ILE A 182 3.15 13.49 -6.20
CA ILE A 182 2.40 13.12 -5.01
C ILE A 182 2.93 13.95 -3.83
N ILE A 183 2.10 14.80 -3.25
CA ILE A 183 2.45 15.68 -2.12
C ILE A 183 1.86 15.22 -0.79
N GLY A 184 1.00 14.20 -0.83
CA GLY A 184 0.48 13.56 0.36
C GLY A 184 -0.46 12.42 0.02
N ILE A 185 -0.69 11.54 0.98
CA ILE A 185 -1.53 10.36 0.84
C ILE A 185 -2.40 10.26 2.08
N SER A 186 -3.69 10.02 1.93
CA SER A 186 -4.60 9.91 3.08
C SER A 186 -5.74 8.95 2.86
N LEU A 187 -6.28 8.41 3.94
CA LEU A 187 -7.56 7.71 3.93
C LEU A 187 -8.38 8.17 5.13
N TRP A 188 -9.65 8.43 4.89
CA TRP A 188 -10.65 8.69 5.91
C TRP A 188 -11.74 7.63 5.79
N SER A 189 -11.69 6.60 6.62
CA SER A 189 -12.80 5.66 6.72
C SER A 189 -13.90 6.33 7.55
N TYR A 190 -15.15 6.21 7.11
CA TYR A 190 -16.35 6.58 7.87
C TYR A 190 -17.11 5.35 8.35
#